data_AF-A0A4Q3W859-F1
#
_entry.id   AF-A0A4Q3W859-F1
#
_cell.length_a   1.000
_cell.length_b   1.000
_cell.length_c   1.000
_cell.angle_alpha   90.00
_cell.angle_beta   90.00
_cell.angle_gamma   90.00
#
_symmetry.space_group_name_H-M   'P 1'
#
loop_
_entity.id
_entity.type
_entity.pdbx_description
1 polymer ?
#
loop_
_entity_poly.entity_id
_entity_poly.type
_entity_poly.pdbx_seq_one_letter_code
_entity_poly.pdbx_strand_id
1 'polypeptide(L)'
;MVSQITRGIKISVATSFEGAYFKNHKIHYAFHYHITIENHSKDSVQLTSRHWEIFDSLNDMETVDGEGVIGKKPVLKPGETHTYSS
;
A
#
# COMPACT_ATOMS: atom_id res chain seq x y z
N MET A 1 -8.75 -0.27 -9.86
CA MET A 1 -8.70 -0.87 -8.52
C MET A 1 -8.27 -2.31 -8.68
N VAL A 2 -7.30 -2.75 -7.88
CA VAL A 2 -6.83 -4.15 -7.86
C VAL A 2 -7.00 -4.70 -6.46
N SER A 3 -7.19 -6.01 -6.32
CA SER A 3 -7.29 -6.63 -5.00
C SER A 3 -6.81 -8.07 -5.02
N GLN A 4 -6.29 -8.54 -3.89
CA GLN A 4 -5.85 -9.91 -3.71
C GLN A 4 -6.20 -10.40 -2.31
N ILE A 5 -6.49 -11.70 -2.18
CA ILE A 5 -6.80 -12.34 -0.90
C ILE A 5 -5.76 -13.42 -0.63
N THR A 6 -5.15 -13.37 0.55
CA THR A 6 -4.21 -14.39 1.03
C THR A 6 -4.60 -14.79 2.44
N ARG A 7 -4.88 -16.08 2.66
CA ARG A 7 -5.26 -16.64 3.97
C ARG A 7 -6.39 -15.88 4.68
N GLY A 8 -7.36 -15.38 3.90
CA GLY A 8 -8.49 -14.62 4.42
C GLY A 8 -8.23 -13.12 4.64
N ILE A 9 -7.02 -12.63 4.39
CA ILE A 9 -6.72 -11.19 4.44
C ILE A 9 -6.82 -10.65 3.02
N LYS A 10 -7.75 -9.72 2.80
CA LYS A 10 -7.95 -9.06 1.52
C LYS A 10 -7.27 -7.71 1.53
N ILE A 11 -6.41 -7.47 0.54
CA ILE A 11 -5.80 -6.17 0.27
C ILE A 11 -6.42 -5.63 -1.00
N SER A 12 -6.94 -4.41 -0.96
CA SER A 12 -7.44 -3.69 -2.13
C SER A 12 -6.70 -2.38 -2.30
N VAL A 13 -6.31 -2.06 -3.53
CA VAL A 13 -5.56 -0.84 -3.87
C VAL A 13 -6.30 -0.07 -4.96
N ALA A 14 -6.60 1.19 -4.67
CA ALA A 14 -7.04 2.18 -5.65
C ALA A 14 -5.92 3.20 -5.85
N THR A 15 -5.67 3.60 -7.08
CA THR A 15 -4.58 4.53 -7.43
C THR A 15 -5.14 5.70 -8.22
N SER A 16 -4.61 6.90 -7.98
CA SER A 16 -4.86 8.09 -8.78
C SER A 16 -3.53 8.71 -9.24
N PHE A 17 -3.55 9.28 -10.44
CA PHE A 17 -2.44 10.09 -10.94
C PHE A 17 -2.70 11.54 -10.54
N GLU A 18 -1.78 12.13 -9.79
CA GLU A 18 -1.91 13.49 -9.24
C GLU A 18 -1.25 14.54 -10.13
N GLY A 19 -0.55 14.12 -11.18
CA GLY A 19 0.07 15.01 -12.16
C GLY A 19 1.58 14.83 -12.29
N ALA A 20 2.16 15.60 -13.21
CA ALA A 20 3.59 15.66 -13.43
C ALA A 20 4.14 17.01 -12.96
N TYR A 21 5.30 17.01 -12.34
CA TYR A 21 5.98 18.22 -11.89
C TYR A 21 7.47 18.17 -12.21
N PHE A 22 8.07 19.33 -12.42
CA PHE A 22 9.50 19.43 -12.74
C PHE A 22 10.32 19.70 -11.48
N LYS A 23 11.31 18.87 -11.22
CA LYS A 23 12.23 19.01 -10.07
C LYS A 23 13.60 18.47 -10.45
N ASN A 24 14.67 19.12 -9.97
CA ASN A 24 16.05 18.68 -10.20
C ASN A 24 16.38 18.39 -11.68
N HIS A 25 15.87 19.23 -12.60
CA HIS A 25 16.05 19.08 -14.05
C HIS A 25 15.43 17.79 -14.65
N LYS A 26 14.47 17.16 -13.95
CA LYS A 26 13.72 15.98 -14.41
C LYS A 26 12.22 16.17 -14.20
N ILE A 27 11.42 15.50 -15.04
CA ILE A 27 9.98 15.37 -14.84
C ILE A 27 9.75 14.24 -13.85
N HIS A 28 8.97 14.49 -12.82
CA HIS A 28 8.49 13.51 -11.85
C HIS A 28 6.98 13.33 -12.02
N TYR A 29 6.50 12.11 -11.78
CA TYR A 29 5.10 11.75 -11.85
C TYR A 29 4.62 11.39 -10.45
N ALA A 30 3.61 12.11 -9.95
CA ALA A 30 3.02 11.86 -8.65
C ALA A 30 1.84 10.91 -8.78
N PHE A 31 1.84 9.87 -7.95
CA PHE A 31 0.73 8.95 -7.79
C PHE A 31 0.32 8.92 -6.33
N HIS A 32 -0.97 8.77 -6.11
CA HIS A 32 -1.56 8.56 -4.80
C HIS A 32 -2.19 7.17 -4.78
N TYR A 33 -2.05 6.46 -3.67
CA TYR A 33 -2.71 5.17 -3.50
C TYR A 33 -3.55 5.15 -2.23
N HIS A 34 -4.68 4.46 -2.31
CA HIS A 34 -5.59 4.18 -1.21
C HIS A 34 -5.68 2.68 -1.01
N ILE A 35 -5.25 2.21 0.14
CA ILE A 35 -5.16 0.79 0.47
C ILE A 35 -6.17 0.45 1.55
N THR A 36 -6.94 -0.61 1.29
CA THR A 36 -7.90 -1.20 2.21
C THR A 36 -7.46 -2.60 2.56
N ILE A 37 -7.33 -2.87 3.87
CA ILE A 37 -6.98 -4.16 4.45
C ILE A 37 -8.21 -4.68 5.17
N GLU A 38 -8.74 -5.82 4.75
CA GLU A 38 -9.94 -6.43 5.33
C GLU A 38 -9.57 -7.82 5.90
N ASN A 39 -9.94 -8.08 7.15
CA ASN A 39 -9.74 -9.38 7.77
C ASN A 39 -11.00 -10.24 7.64
N HIS A 40 -11.03 -11.15 6.66
CA HIS A 40 -12.09 -12.16 6.51
C HIS A 40 -11.75 -13.50 7.16
N SER A 41 -10.65 -13.58 7.92
CA SER A 41 -10.28 -14.77 8.68
C SER A 41 -11.06 -14.86 10.00
N LYS A 42 -10.87 -15.96 10.74
CA LYS A 42 -11.48 -16.17 12.06
C LYS A 42 -10.61 -15.67 13.21
N ASP A 43 -9.37 -15.27 12.92
CA ASP A 43 -8.38 -14.88 13.91
C ASP A 43 -8.11 -13.38 13.83
N SER A 44 -7.70 -12.79 14.96
CA SER A 44 -7.16 -11.42 14.95
C SER A 44 -5.78 -11.42 14.31
N VAL A 45 -5.52 -10.45 13.44
CA VAL A 45 -4.21 -10.29 12.78
C VAL A 45 -3.62 -8.92 13.06
N GLN A 46 -2.30 -8.80 13.00
CA GLN A 46 -1.60 -7.53 13.12
C GLN A 46 -0.74 -7.27 11.91
N LEU A 47 -0.83 -6.07 11.34
CA LEU A 47 0.14 -5.61 10.36
C LEU A 47 1.43 -5.22 11.08
N THR A 48 2.51 -5.91 10.75
CA THR A 48 3.83 -5.72 11.38
C THR A 48 4.75 -4.84 10.54
N SER A 49 4.85 -5.12 9.24
CA SER A 49 5.74 -4.45 8.30
C SER A 49 5.15 -4.42 6.89
N ARG A 50 5.76 -3.60 6.03
CA ARG A 50 5.47 -3.51 4.61
C ARG A 50 6.76 -3.66 3.82
N HIS A 51 6.63 -4.21 2.63
CA HIS A 51 7.69 -4.32 1.62
C HIS A 51 7.06 -3.92 0.29
N TRP A 52 7.68 -2.95 -0.38
CA TRP A 52 7.27 -2.50 -1.71
C TRP A 52 8.38 -2.72 -2.70
N GLU A 53 8.04 -3.29 -3.85
CA GLU A 53 8.85 -3.28 -5.05
C GLU A 53 8.17 -2.36 -6.05
N ILE A 54 8.83 -1.25 -6.39
CA ILE A 54 8.29 -0.21 -7.25
C ILE A 54 9.08 -0.23 -8.55
N PHE A 55 8.37 -0.48 -9.64
CA PHE A 55 8.95 -0.54 -10.98
C PHE A 55 8.53 0.70 -11.77
N ASP A 56 9.52 1.43 -12.26
CA ASP A 56 9.32 2.44 -13.29
C ASP A 56 9.77 1.87 -14.64
N SER A 57 8.99 2.11 -15.68
CA SER A 57 9.32 1.76 -17.06
C SER A 57 10.70 2.25 -17.55
N LEU A 58 11.24 3.31 -16.95
CA LEU A 58 12.49 3.95 -17.37
C LEU A 58 13.61 3.87 -16.32
N ASN A 59 13.35 3.34 -15.12
CA ASN A 59 14.33 3.30 -14.04
C ASN A 59 14.45 1.89 -13.44
N ASP A 60 15.48 1.71 -12.62
CA ASP A 60 15.66 0.49 -11.84
C ASP A 60 14.54 0.29 -10.82
N MET A 61 14.37 -0.95 -10.38
CA MET A 61 13.44 -1.30 -9.30
C MET A 61 13.85 -0.61 -8.01
N GLU A 62 12.91 0.08 -7.37
CA GLU A 62 13.09 0.65 -6.03
C GLU A 62 12.42 -0.25 -5.00
N THR A 63 13.13 -0.56 -3.92
CA THR A 63 12.61 -1.33 -2.80
C THR A 63 12.39 -0.43 -1.60
N VAL A 64 11.19 -0.47 -1.02
CA VAL A 64 10.86 0.27 0.20
C VAL A 64 10.36 -0.68 1.28
N ASP A 65 11.23 -0.92 2.26
CA ASP A 65 10.91 -1.66 3.48
C ASP A 65 10.56 -0.73 4.63
N GLY A 66 9.64 -1.14 5.50
CA GLY A 66 9.37 -0.39 6.71
C GLY A 66 8.45 -1.08 7.69
N GLU A 67 8.54 -0.67 8.94
CA GLU A 67 7.61 -1.10 9.97
C GLU A 67 6.23 -0.46 9.78
N GLY A 68 5.18 -1.25 9.98
CA GLY A 68 3.80 -0.78 9.92
C GLY A 68 3.42 -0.16 8.57
N VAL A 69 2.36 0.64 8.61
CA VAL A 69 1.89 1.53 7.54
C VAL A 69 1.59 2.88 8.16
N ILE A 70 1.99 3.98 7.52
CA ILE A 70 1.76 5.37 8.01
C ILE A 70 2.08 5.59 9.51
N GLY A 71 3.11 4.92 10.03
CA GLY A 71 3.50 4.99 11.44
C GLY A 71 2.63 4.17 12.41
N LYS A 72 1.77 3.28 11.92
CA LYS A 72 0.86 2.43 12.70
C LYS A 72 1.07 0.94 12.41
N LYS A 73 0.82 0.09 13.41
CA LYS A 73 0.78 -1.37 13.30
C LYS A 73 -0.63 -1.87 13.67
N PRO A 74 -1.64 -1.65 12.81
CA PRO A 74 -3.03 -1.93 13.13
C PRO A 74 -3.25 -3.41 13.42
N VAL A 75 -4.08 -3.68 14.44
CA VAL A 75 -4.61 -5.00 14.75
C VAL A 75 -6.04 -5.04 14.21
N LEU A 76 -6.36 -6.03 13.39
CA LEU A 76 -7.69 -6.22 12.79
C LEU A 76 -8.30 -7.50 13.35
N LYS A 77 -9.43 -7.38 14.04
CA LYS A 77 -10.26 -8.51 14.44
C LYS A 77 -11.00 -9.09 13.22
N PRO A 78 -11.57 -10.31 13.32
CA PRO A 78 -12.43 -10.85 12.28
C PRO A 78 -13.53 -9.86 11.86
N GLY A 79 -13.61 -9.58 10.56
CA GLY A 79 -14.54 -8.64 9.95
C GLY A 79 -14.12 -7.16 10.00
N GLU A 80 -13.02 -6.81 10.66
CA GLU A 80 -12.53 -5.43 10.71
C GLU A 80 -11.75 -5.05 9.44
N THR A 81 -11.74 -3.74 9.19
CA THR A 81 -11.08 -3.13 8.04
C THR A 81 -10.21 -1.97 8.48
N HIS A 82 -9.03 -1.83 7.87
CA HIS A 82 -8.15 -0.68 8.02
C HIS A 82 -7.88 -0.06 6.67
N THR A 83 -7.94 1.27 6.58
CA THR A 83 -7.61 2.01 5.36
C THR A 83 -6.54 3.06 5.60
N TYR A 84 -5.68 3.27 4.61
CA TYR A 84 -4.71 4.35 4.62
C TYR A 84 -4.41 4.81 3.19
N SER A 85 -3.84 6.01 3.10
CA SER A 85 -3.35 6.57 1.85
C SER A 85 -1.93 7.08 2.00
N SER A 86 -1.17 7.06 0.91
CA SER A 86 0.18 7.65 0.83
C SER A 86 0.56 7.93 -0.62
#